data_AF-A0A805ZZP2-F1
#
_entry.id   AF-A0A805ZZP2-F1
#
_cell.length_a   1.000
_cell.length_b   1.000
_cell.length_c   1.000
_cell.angle_alpha   90.00
_cell.angle_beta   90.00
_cell.angle_gamma   90.00
#
_symmetry.space_group_name_H-M   'P 1'
#
loop_
_entity.id
_entity.type
_entity.pdbx_description
1 polymer ?
#
loop_
_entity_poly.entity_id
_entity_poly.type
_entity_poly.pdbx_seq_one_letter_code
_entity_poly.pdbx_strand_id
1 'polypeptide(L)'
;MTKWNQKLMKLLSLNGTTRSFNIYCFITKSLSNCGKTFLFSPLLLCYTKNKAFNQKKENKIMTKDLNTRLENAAKGITPQTRPDERRRYLGSLRERVLVRMTVEETNNQALDTLFLKHINDFKGYTILINGKMPQNNFINKLMGLCSQQDIKFTLINDDTAKDEPNATGVLVVSKTAINHYRIEINQVYAPEAPHEQLSEPKKESFWNRLFRKKD
;
A
#
# COMPACT_ATOMS: atom_id res chain seq x y z
N MET A 1 -23.46 57.64 -2.96
CA MET A 1 -22.54 56.85 -2.11
C MET A 1 -21.98 57.77 -1.03
N THR A 2 -22.46 57.64 0.20
CA THR A 2 -22.21 58.59 1.29
C THR A 2 -20.89 58.30 2.01
N LYS A 3 -20.25 59.36 2.54
CA LYS A 3 -18.96 59.39 3.28
C LYS A 3 -18.81 58.32 4.38
N TRP A 4 -19.90 57.69 4.80
CA TRP A 4 -19.95 56.61 5.79
C TRP A 4 -19.32 55.30 5.29
N ASN A 5 -19.49 54.95 4.01
CA ASN A 5 -19.03 53.65 3.51
C ASN A 5 -17.50 53.55 3.42
N GLN A 6 -16.80 54.66 3.18
CA GLN A 6 -15.33 54.66 3.17
C GLN A 6 -14.73 54.58 4.59
N LYS A 7 -15.42 55.13 5.61
CA LYS A 7 -14.96 55.06 7.01
C LYS A 7 -15.12 53.66 7.59
N LEU A 8 -16.14 52.91 7.15
CA LEU A 8 -16.40 51.53 7.59
C LEU A 8 -15.37 50.53 7.02
N MET A 9 -14.97 50.72 5.75
CA MET A 9 -13.94 49.87 5.13
C MET A 9 -12.54 50.07 5.72
N LYS A 10 -12.23 51.28 6.21
CA LYS A 10 -10.92 51.58 6.84
C LYS A 10 -10.77 50.95 8.24
N LEU A 11 -11.88 50.72 8.95
CA LEU A 11 -11.89 50.08 10.28
C LEU A 11 -11.77 48.55 10.23
N LEU A 12 -12.23 47.93 9.14
CA LEU A 12 -12.13 46.48 8.93
C LEU A 12 -10.72 46.05 8.47
N SER A 13 -9.92 46.98 7.94
CA SER A 13 -8.55 46.72 7.48
C SER A 13 -7.50 46.69 8.59
N LEU A 14 -7.78 47.24 9.79
CA LEU A 14 -6.73 47.50 10.81
C LEU A 14 -6.73 46.56 12.02
N ASN A 15 -7.72 45.69 12.18
CA ASN A 15 -7.84 44.88 13.40
C ASN A 15 -7.76 43.38 13.10
N GLY A 16 -6.51 42.90 13.05
CA GLY A 16 -6.20 41.48 13.07
C GLY A 16 -6.84 40.80 14.28
N THR A 17 -7.48 39.65 14.01
CA THR A 17 -7.70 38.52 14.91
C THR A 17 -7.80 38.85 16.40
N THR A 18 -9.01 39.17 16.85
CA THR A 18 -9.63 38.81 18.17
C THR A 18 -10.78 39.77 18.52
N ARG A 19 -10.80 41.00 17.98
CA ARG A 19 -11.85 41.99 18.28
C ARG A 19 -13.08 41.92 17.36
N SER A 20 -13.10 40.99 16.41
CA SER A 20 -14.17 40.82 15.41
C SER A 20 -15.47 40.29 16.03
N PHE A 21 -15.38 39.53 17.13
CA PHE A 21 -16.56 38.98 17.82
C PHE A 21 -17.36 40.05 18.58
N ASN A 22 -16.68 41.00 19.23
CA ASN A 22 -17.34 42.04 20.01
C ASN A 22 -17.99 43.14 19.14
N ILE A 23 -17.43 43.40 17.96
CA ILE A 23 -18.03 44.34 17.00
C ILE A 23 -19.29 43.73 16.36
N TYR A 24 -19.31 42.43 16.12
CA TYR A 24 -20.49 41.73 15.58
C TYR A 24 -21.67 41.75 16.57
N CYS A 25 -21.42 41.63 17.89
CA CYS A 25 -22.45 41.76 18.91
C CYS A 25 -22.98 43.19 19.08
N PHE A 26 -22.20 44.23 18.73
CA PHE A 26 -22.67 45.61 18.85
C PHE A 26 -23.55 46.04 17.67
N ILE A 27 -23.26 45.53 16.47
CA ILE A 27 -24.06 45.83 15.26
C ILE A 27 -25.44 45.15 15.32
N THR A 28 -25.55 43.95 15.91
CA THR A 28 -26.85 43.26 16.05
C THR A 28 -27.79 43.92 17.06
N LYS A 29 -27.29 44.78 17.96
CA LYS A 29 -28.10 45.48 18.96
C LYS A 29 -28.59 46.86 18.53
N SER A 30 -27.99 47.44 17.48
CA SER A 30 -28.42 48.74 16.93
C SER A 30 -29.34 48.63 15.72
N LEU A 31 -29.49 47.45 15.12
CA LEU A 31 -30.35 47.22 13.94
C LEU A 31 -31.68 46.54 14.27
N SER A 32 -32.02 46.34 15.55
CA SER A 32 -33.31 45.78 15.97
C SER A 32 -34.48 46.79 15.91
N ASN A 33 -34.22 48.06 15.57
CA ASN A 33 -35.25 49.09 15.38
C ASN A 33 -35.52 49.46 13.91
N CYS A 34 -35.00 48.69 12.95
CA CYS A 34 -35.40 48.83 11.55
C CYS A 34 -35.69 47.43 11.00
N GLY A 35 -36.97 47.11 10.83
CA GLY A 35 -37.52 45.76 10.58
C GLY A 35 -37.10 45.10 9.28
N LYS A 36 -35.81 44.76 9.13
CA LYS A 36 -35.31 43.87 8.08
C LYS A 36 -34.40 42.82 8.71
N THR A 37 -35.00 41.67 9.00
CA THR A 37 -34.31 40.45 9.40
C THR A 37 -33.45 39.96 8.23
N PHE A 38 -32.15 40.23 8.25
CA PHE A 38 -31.20 39.50 7.41
C PHE A 38 -31.00 38.12 8.04
N LEU A 39 -31.77 37.13 7.56
CA LEU A 39 -31.55 35.72 7.82
C LEU A 39 -30.22 35.31 7.19
N PHE A 40 -29.11 35.52 7.91
CA PHE A 40 -27.88 34.80 7.61
C PHE A 40 -28.11 33.34 8.02
N SER A 41 -28.45 32.52 7.03
CA SER A 41 -28.69 31.08 7.20
C SER A 41 -27.54 30.43 7.97
N PRO A 42 -27.82 29.69 9.09
CA PRO A 42 -26.81 28.99 9.87
C PRO A 42 -25.94 28.04 9.02
N LEU A 43 -26.49 27.54 7.92
CA LEU A 43 -25.84 26.64 6.99
C LEU A 43 -24.62 27.26 6.31
N LEU A 44 -24.68 28.55 5.96
CA LEU A 44 -23.62 29.26 5.24
C LEU A 44 -22.42 29.57 6.16
N LEU A 45 -22.69 29.81 7.45
CA LEU A 45 -21.65 30.02 8.47
C LEU A 45 -20.91 28.71 8.79
N CYS A 46 -21.60 27.57 8.78
CA CYS A 46 -20.99 26.24 8.95
C CYS A 46 -20.12 25.85 7.74
N TYR A 47 -20.58 26.11 6.51
CA TYR A 47 -19.84 25.76 5.29
C TYR A 47 -18.50 26.51 5.18
N THR A 48 -18.48 27.81 5.49
CA THR A 48 -17.26 28.63 5.43
C THR A 48 -16.25 28.28 6.52
N LYS A 49 -16.70 27.92 7.73
CA LYS A 49 -15.83 27.43 8.82
C LYS A 49 -15.18 26.09 8.48
N ASN A 50 -15.92 25.14 7.91
CA ASN A 50 -15.36 23.86 7.46
C ASN A 50 -14.32 24.06 6.34
N LYS A 51 -14.58 24.97 5.39
CA LYS A 51 -13.62 25.28 4.32
C LYS A 51 -12.32 25.88 4.85
N ALA A 52 -12.39 26.85 5.76
CA ALA A 52 -11.21 27.45 6.39
C ALA A 52 -10.43 26.45 7.28
N PHE A 53 -11.12 25.53 7.95
CA PHE A 53 -10.49 24.47 8.74
C PHE A 53 -9.74 23.47 7.84
N ASN A 54 -10.36 23.03 6.75
CA ASN A 54 -9.73 22.14 5.77
C ASN A 54 -8.51 22.82 5.13
N GLN A 55 -8.62 24.09 4.74
CA GLN A 55 -7.50 24.85 4.19
C GLN A 55 -6.35 25.04 5.20
N LYS A 56 -6.67 25.28 6.48
CA LYS A 56 -5.66 25.36 7.55
C LYS A 56 -4.98 24.01 7.81
N LYS A 57 -5.73 22.90 7.67
CA LYS A 57 -5.21 21.54 7.80
C LYS A 57 -4.26 21.20 6.64
N GLU A 58 -4.64 21.52 5.40
CA GLU A 58 -3.82 21.33 4.20
C GLU A 58 -2.51 22.14 4.26
N ASN A 59 -2.58 23.44 4.61
CA ASN A 59 -1.40 24.28 4.78
C ASN A 59 -0.45 23.77 5.88
N LYS A 60 -1.01 23.17 6.95
CA LYS A 60 -0.22 22.55 8.02
C LYS A 60 0.43 21.23 7.59
N ILE A 61 -0.20 20.46 6.72
CA ILE A 61 0.38 19.23 6.16
C ILE A 61 1.53 19.59 5.22
N MET A 62 1.31 20.56 4.32
CA MET A 62 2.32 21.02 3.36
C MET A 62 3.59 21.58 4.02
N THR A 63 3.43 22.43 5.04
CA THR A 63 4.59 23.02 5.75
C THR A 63 5.40 21.98 6.52
N LYS A 64 4.74 20.94 7.08
CA LYS A 64 5.42 19.81 7.71
C LYS A 64 6.24 19.01 6.71
N ASP A 65 5.68 18.69 5.55
CA ASP A 65 6.38 17.92 4.52
C ASP A 65 7.65 18.63 4.02
N LEU A 66 7.60 19.96 3.86
CA LEU A 66 8.77 20.75 3.45
C LEU A 66 9.88 20.75 4.52
N ASN A 67 9.52 20.97 5.78
CA ASN A 67 10.49 20.94 6.87
C ASN A 67 11.11 19.55 7.03
N THR A 68 10.31 18.48 6.95
CA THR A 68 10.80 17.11 7.00
C THR A 68 11.75 16.79 5.84
N ARG A 69 11.50 17.31 4.63
CA ARG A 69 12.40 17.13 3.48
C ARG A 69 13.72 17.87 3.67
N LEU A 70 13.69 19.09 4.22
CA LEU A 70 14.89 19.85 4.53
C LEU A 70 15.73 19.17 5.61
N GLU A 71 15.09 18.68 6.67
CA GLU A 71 15.74 17.90 7.73
C GLU A 71 16.35 16.60 7.19
N ASN A 72 15.64 15.87 6.32
CA ASN A 72 16.13 14.65 5.71
C ASN A 72 17.31 14.93 4.77
N ALA A 73 17.24 16.01 3.98
CA ALA A 73 18.34 16.44 3.13
C ALA A 73 19.59 16.82 3.95
N ALA A 74 19.40 17.54 5.06
CA ALA A 74 20.48 17.88 5.99
C ALA A 74 21.13 16.63 6.61
N LYS A 75 20.35 15.56 6.84
CA LYS A 75 20.82 14.26 7.33
C LYS A 75 21.39 13.36 6.22
N GLY A 76 21.40 13.78 4.96
CA GLY A 76 21.82 12.95 3.82
C GLY A 76 20.86 11.80 3.49
N ILE A 77 19.67 11.76 4.08
CA ILE A 77 18.67 10.72 3.85
C ILE A 77 17.94 11.02 2.55
N THR A 78 18.25 10.27 1.50
CA THR A 78 17.51 10.37 0.24
C THR A 78 16.14 9.70 0.41
N PRO A 79 15.03 10.36 0.03
CA PRO A 79 13.70 9.77 0.09
C PRO A 79 13.65 8.45 -0.67
N GLN A 80 13.22 7.39 0.00
CA GLN A 80 13.07 6.08 -0.60
C GLN A 80 11.91 6.06 -1.60
N THR A 81 12.11 5.41 -2.73
CA THR A 81 11.04 5.17 -3.70
C THR A 81 10.07 4.09 -3.19
N ARG A 82 8.75 4.35 -3.32
CA ARG A 82 7.64 3.43 -2.98
C ARG A 82 7.82 2.78 -1.58
N PRO A 83 7.76 3.57 -0.49
CA PRO A 83 8.05 3.08 0.86
C PRO A 83 7.11 1.95 1.32
N ASP A 84 5.85 1.96 0.87
CA ASP A 84 4.87 0.95 1.27
C ASP A 84 5.16 -0.43 0.67
N GLU A 85 5.69 -0.48 -0.56
CA GLU A 85 6.13 -1.74 -1.17
C GLU A 85 7.36 -2.29 -0.46
N ARG A 86 8.33 -1.43 -0.15
CA ARG A 86 9.54 -1.83 0.56
C ARG A 86 9.24 -2.38 1.95
N ARG A 87 8.24 -1.81 2.64
CA ARG A 87 7.75 -2.37 3.91
C ARG A 87 7.13 -3.76 3.74
N ARG A 88 6.46 -4.02 2.62
CA ARG A 88 5.80 -5.32 2.34
C ARG A 88 6.76 -6.41 1.86
N TYR A 89 7.79 -6.04 1.10
CA TYR A 89 8.70 -6.95 0.40
C TYR A 89 10.13 -6.91 0.97
N LEU A 90 10.29 -6.80 2.29
CA LEU A 90 11.58 -6.89 3.00
C LEU A 90 12.65 -5.95 2.40
N GLY A 91 12.27 -4.73 2.05
CA GLY A 91 13.15 -3.72 1.45
C GLY A 91 13.22 -3.73 -0.08
N SER A 92 12.66 -4.74 -0.75
CA SER A 92 12.62 -4.84 -2.22
C SER A 92 11.39 -4.16 -2.84
N LEU A 93 11.32 -4.15 -4.17
CA LEU A 93 10.19 -3.65 -4.96
C LEU A 93 9.39 -4.82 -5.54
N ARG A 94 8.09 -4.60 -5.74
CA ARG A 94 7.17 -5.62 -6.26
C ARG A 94 7.60 -6.20 -7.62
N GLU A 95 8.14 -5.34 -8.49
CA GLU A 95 8.58 -5.71 -9.83
C GLU A 95 9.74 -6.71 -9.85
N ARG A 96 10.49 -6.85 -8.75
CA ARG A 96 11.71 -7.69 -8.67
C ARG A 96 11.46 -9.05 -8.04
N VAL A 97 10.26 -9.27 -7.51
CA VAL A 97 9.89 -10.48 -6.79
C VAL A 97 9.60 -11.61 -7.78
N LEU A 98 10.29 -12.74 -7.58
CA LEU A 98 10.03 -13.98 -8.30
C LEU A 98 9.04 -14.85 -7.53
N VAL A 99 9.39 -15.19 -6.29
CA VAL A 99 8.58 -16.03 -5.38
C VAL A 99 8.50 -15.37 -4.02
N ARG A 100 7.34 -15.47 -3.39
CA ARG A 100 7.05 -15.04 -2.02
C ARG A 100 6.40 -16.19 -1.26
N MET A 101 6.86 -16.40 -0.02
CA MET A 101 6.15 -17.18 1.00
C MET A 101 5.83 -16.29 2.20
N THR A 102 4.62 -16.43 2.75
CA THR A 102 4.23 -15.77 4.00
C THR A 102 4.81 -16.47 5.22
N VAL A 103 4.80 -15.82 6.37
CA VAL A 103 5.23 -16.44 7.64
C VAL A 103 4.37 -17.67 7.96
N GLU A 104 3.05 -17.61 7.72
CA GLU A 104 2.17 -18.76 7.89
C GLU A 104 2.53 -19.93 6.96
N GLU A 105 2.80 -19.65 5.69
CA GLU A 105 3.16 -20.66 4.68
C GLU A 105 4.47 -21.39 4.99
N THR A 106 5.41 -20.74 5.70
CA THR A 106 6.68 -21.37 6.13
C THR A 106 6.52 -22.41 7.25
N ASN A 107 5.30 -22.61 7.76
CA ASN A 107 4.97 -23.71 8.66
C ASN A 107 4.36 -24.90 7.91
N ASN A 108 4.10 -24.78 6.60
CA ASN A 108 3.50 -25.84 5.81
C ASN A 108 4.57 -26.69 5.10
N GLN A 109 4.74 -27.92 5.59
CA GLN A 109 5.74 -28.85 5.09
C GLN A 109 5.62 -29.17 3.58
N ALA A 110 4.42 -29.13 3.00
CA ALA A 110 4.23 -29.35 1.57
C ALA A 110 4.83 -28.21 0.74
N LEU A 111 4.63 -26.97 1.18
CA LEU A 111 5.18 -25.78 0.53
C LEU A 111 6.68 -25.70 0.71
N ASP A 112 7.18 -26.04 1.90
CA ASP A 112 8.61 -26.13 2.18
C ASP A 112 9.30 -27.10 1.23
N THR A 113 8.74 -28.30 1.05
CA THR A 113 9.30 -29.32 0.17
C THR A 113 9.28 -28.87 -1.29
N LEU A 114 8.20 -28.21 -1.72
CA LEU A 114 8.08 -27.62 -3.04
C LEU A 114 9.13 -26.54 -3.28
N PHE A 115 9.34 -25.64 -2.30
CA PHE A 115 10.34 -24.59 -2.38
C PHE A 115 11.75 -25.18 -2.50
N LEU A 116 12.09 -26.17 -1.68
CA LEU A 116 13.40 -26.81 -1.68
C LEU A 116 13.65 -27.62 -2.96
N LYS A 117 12.60 -28.20 -3.58
CA LYS A 117 12.71 -28.89 -4.88
C LYS A 117 13.17 -27.93 -5.98
N HIS A 118 12.67 -26.69 -5.93
CA HIS A 118 12.96 -25.64 -6.91
C HIS A 118 14.13 -24.73 -6.53
N ILE A 119 14.95 -25.13 -5.53
CA ILE A 119 16.07 -24.31 -5.05
C ILE A 119 17.09 -23.97 -6.16
N ASN A 120 17.29 -24.89 -7.11
CA ASN A 120 18.22 -24.70 -8.23
C ASN A 120 17.78 -23.58 -9.18
N ASP A 121 16.47 -23.31 -9.27
CA ASP A 121 15.91 -22.26 -10.12
C ASP A 121 16.24 -20.86 -9.55
N PHE A 122 16.63 -20.79 -8.28
CA PHE A 122 16.98 -19.54 -7.60
C PHE A 122 18.47 -19.16 -7.75
N LYS A 123 19.25 -19.92 -8.52
CA LYS A 123 20.63 -19.54 -8.85
C LYS A 123 20.66 -18.21 -9.61
N GLY A 124 21.45 -17.26 -9.11
CA GLY A 124 21.54 -15.90 -9.66
C GLY A 124 20.56 -14.89 -9.04
N TYR A 125 19.61 -15.35 -8.23
CA TYR A 125 18.73 -14.50 -7.42
C TYR A 125 19.27 -14.31 -6.00
N THR A 126 18.64 -13.43 -5.23
CA THR A 126 18.92 -13.23 -3.80
C THR A 126 17.71 -13.61 -2.98
N ILE A 127 17.90 -14.49 -2.00
CA ILE A 127 16.85 -14.92 -1.09
C ILE A 127 16.89 -14.03 0.16
N LEU A 128 15.82 -13.28 0.39
CA LEU A 128 15.62 -12.49 1.60
C LEU A 128 14.79 -13.29 2.59
N ILE A 129 15.32 -13.46 3.79
CA ILE A 129 14.68 -14.19 4.87
C ILE A 129 14.34 -13.18 5.98
N ASN A 130 13.10 -13.18 6.43
CA ASN A 130 12.68 -12.42 7.61
C ASN A 130 13.35 -13.02 8.84
N GLY A 131 14.20 -12.27 9.55
CA GLY A 131 14.88 -12.79 10.74
C GLY A 131 14.13 -12.57 12.05
N LYS A 132 12.96 -11.93 12.02
CA LYS A 132 12.08 -11.77 13.20
C LYS A 132 11.07 -12.92 13.36
N MET A 133 10.88 -13.75 12.34
CA MET A 133 10.01 -14.91 12.42
C MET A 133 10.61 -15.98 13.36
N PRO A 134 9.77 -16.83 13.99
CA PRO A 134 10.27 -17.94 14.78
C PRO A 134 11.16 -18.85 13.92
N GLN A 135 12.27 -19.31 14.50
CA GLN A 135 13.18 -20.19 13.79
C GLN A 135 12.52 -21.55 13.54
N ASN A 136 12.34 -21.85 12.26
CA ASN A 136 11.75 -23.11 11.80
C ASN A 136 12.81 -24.03 11.18
N ASN A 137 12.55 -25.34 11.23
CA ASN A 137 13.39 -26.35 10.59
C ASN A 137 13.59 -26.09 9.09
N PHE A 138 12.59 -25.51 8.42
CA PHE A 138 12.68 -25.11 7.02
C PHE A 138 13.76 -24.06 6.78
N ILE A 139 13.81 -22.99 7.57
CA ILE A 139 14.78 -21.89 7.40
C ILE A 139 16.21 -22.40 7.61
N ASN A 140 16.42 -23.26 8.60
CA ASN A 140 17.73 -23.89 8.84
C ASN A 140 18.18 -24.75 7.66
N LYS A 141 17.27 -25.56 7.10
CA LYS A 141 17.53 -26.35 5.89
C LYS A 141 17.80 -25.46 4.67
N LEU A 142 17.00 -24.41 4.50
CA LEU A 142 17.13 -23.46 3.41
C LEU A 142 18.51 -22.77 3.43
N MET A 143 18.93 -22.24 4.58
CA MET A 143 20.25 -21.61 4.73
C MET A 143 21.40 -22.59 4.46
N GLY A 144 21.26 -23.85 4.92
CA GLY A 144 22.21 -24.92 4.62
C GLY A 144 22.33 -25.19 3.13
N LEU A 145 21.20 -25.35 2.43
CA LEU A 145 21.20 -25.57 0.98
C LEU A 145 21.73 -24.36 0.20
N CYS A 146 21.35 -23.14 0.60
CA CYS A 146 21.87 -21.93 -0.04
C CYS A 146 23.39 -21.85 0.06
N SER A 147 23.94 -22.20 1.23
CA SER A 147 25.40 -22.23 1.45
C SER A 147 26.08 -23.33 0.62
N GLN A 148 25.43 -24.50 0.45
CA GLN A 148 25.97 -25.61 -0.35
C GLN A 148 25.96 -25.32 -1.86
N GLN A 149 24.96 -24.58 -2.34
CA GLN A 149 24.74 -24.32 -3.77
C GLN A 149 25.23 -22.94 -4.23
N ASP A 150 25.93 -22.19 -3.37
CA ASP A 150 26.39 -20.82 -3.60
C ASP A 150 25.26 -19.85 -4.02
N ILE A 151 24.12 -19.97 -3.34
CA ILE A 151 22.97 -19.08 -3.53
C ILE A 151 23.05 -17.96 -2.51
N LYS A 152 22.95 -16.72 -3.00
CA LYS A 152 22.99 -15.52 -2.15
C LYS A 152 21.74 -15.45 -1.29
N PHE A 153 21.92 -15.38 0.02
CA PHE A 153 20.84 -15.14 0.96
C PHE A 153 21.17 -14.00 1.92
N THR A 154 20.15 -13.35 2.48
CA THR A 154 20.30 -12.25 3.44
C THR A 154 19.20 -12.33 4.48
N LEU A 155 19.58 -12.22 5.75
CA LEU A 155 18.66 -12.15 6.87
C LEU A 155 18.30 -10.68 7.13
N ILE A 156 17.01 -10.35 7.06
CA ILE A 156 16.50 -8.99 7.24
C ILE A 156 15.86 -8.87 8.62
N ASN A 157 16.45 -8.01 9.46
CA ASN A 157 16.01 -7.72 10.83
C ASN A 157 15.47 -6.28 11.01
N ASP A 158 15.32 -5.54 9.91
CA ASP A 158 14.90 -4.14 9.92
C ASP A 158 13.44 -3.97 10.36
N ASP A 159 12.99 -2.73 10.56
CA ASP A 159 11.59 -2.39 10.86
C ASP A 159 10.58 -2.83 9.79
N THR A 160 11.06 -3.19 8.59
CA THR A 160 10.23 -3.76 7.52
C THR A 160 9.84 -5.21 7.80
N ALA A 161 10.65 -5.93 8.58
CA ALA A 161 10.35 -7.28 9.03
C ALA A 161 9.29 -7.22 10.14
N LYS A 162 8.18 -7.91 9.92
CA LYS A 162 7.07 -8.10 10.87
C LYS A 162 6.83 -9.58 11.08
N ASP A 163 6.35 -9.93 12.26
CA ASP A 163 5.99 -11.30 12.65
C ASP A 163 4.47 -11.57 12.56
N GLU A 164 3.81 -10.92 11.60
CA GLU A 164 2.38 -11.17 11.34
C GLU A 164 2.25 -12.41 10.42
N PRO A 165 1.25 -13.29 10.58
CA PRO A 165 1.10 -14.50 9.75
C PRO A 165 1.06 -14.22 8.24
N ASN A 166 0.42 -13.11 7.86
CA ASN A 166 0.29 -12.65 6.47
C ASN A 166 1.50 -11.87 5.95
N ALA A 167 2.46 -11.53 6.82
CA ALA A 167 3.68 -10.84 6.42
C ALA A 167 4.56 -11.76 5.58
N THR A 168 5.47 -11.15 4.83
CA THR A 168 6.46 -11.88 4.02
C THR A 168 7.48 -12.56 4.94
N GLY A 169 7.59 -13.89 4.85
CA GLY A 169 8.59 -14.68 5.57
C GLY A 169 9.84 -14.87 4.73
N VAL A 170 9.68 -15.46 3.54
CA VAL A 170 10.78 -15.71 2.58
C VAL A 170 10.44 -15.08 1.24
N LEU A 171 11.43 -14.43 0.62
CA LEU A 171 11.27 -13.72 -0.64
C LEU A 171 12.46 -13.98 -1.57
N VAL A 172 12.20 -14.38 -2.81
CA VAL A 172 13.22 -14.52 -3.85
C VAL A 172 13.17 -13.29 -4.76
N VAL A 173 14.31 -12.60 -4.85
CA VAL A 173 14.40 -11.28 -5.49
C VAL A 173 15.49 -11.26 -6.56
N SER A 174 15.21 -10.61 -7.68
CA SER A 174 16.19 -10.28 -8.72
C SER A 174 16.84 -8.91 -8.51
N LYS A 175 18.05 -8.75 -9.05
CA LYS A 175 18.70 -7.45 -9.16
C LYS A 175 17.96 -6.50 -10.11
N THR A 176 17.28 -7.03 -11.13
CA THR A 176 16.54 -6.30 -12.17
C THR A 176 15.03 -6.54 -12.06
N ALA A 177 14.21 -5.70 -12.71
CA ALA A 177 12.76 -5.86 -12.73
C ALA A 177 12.35 -7.04 -13.65
N ILE A 178 11.49 -7.93 -13.15
CA ILE A 178 10.94 -9.08 -13.89
C ILE A 178 9.45 -8.89 -14.20
N ASN A 179 8.70 -8.20 -13.33
CA ASN A 179 7.27 -7.92 -13.49
C ASN A 179 6.35 -9.15 -13.57
N HIS A 180 6.61 -10.19 -12.78
CA HIS A 180 5.68 -11.33 -12.67
C HIS A 180 4.41 -10.99 -11.90
N TYR A 181 3.24 -11.34 -12.45
CA TYR A 181 1.94 -11.13 -11.77
C TYR A 181 1.71 -12.12 -10.62
N ARG A 182 2.02 -13.41 -10.85
CA ARG A 182 1.92 -14.48 -9.86
C ARG A 182 3.23 -14.60 -9.12
N ILE A 183 3.18 -14.54 -7.79
CA ILE A 183 4.38 -14.58 -6.92
C ILE A 183 4.25 -15.58 -5.78
N GLU A 184 3.04 -16.03 -5.47
CA GLU A 184 2.83 -17.02 -4.42
C GLU A 184 3.35 -18.37 -4.87
N ILE A 185 4.00 -19.10 -3.97
CA ILE A 185 4.64 -20.38 -4.30
C ILE A 185 3.67 -21.36 -5.00
N ASN A 186 2.43 -21.44 -4.53
CA ASN A 186 1.38 -22.29 -5.10
C ASN A 186 0.96 -21.90 -6.52
N GLN A 187 1.15 -20.64 -6.88
CA GLN A 187 0.79 -20.12 -8.21
C GLN A 187 1.94 -20.25 -9.20
N VAL A 188 3.19 -20.12 -8.71
CA VAL A 188 4.40 -20.24 -9.52
C VAL A 188 4.70 -21.70 -9.81
N TYR A 189 4.63 -22.55 -8.80
CA TYR A 189 4.82 -23.99 -8.90
C TYR A 189 3.51 -24.69 -8.57
N ALA A 190 2.50 -24.51 -9.42
CA ALA A 190 1.25 -25.23 -9.27
C ALA A 190 1.54 -26.74 -9.32
N PRO A 191 1.10 -27.53 -8.33
CA PRO A 191 1.16 -28.98 -8.46
C PRO A 191 0.39 -29.36 -9.72
N GLU A 192 0.93 -30.30 -10.49
CA GLU A 192 0.25 -30.86 -11.65
C GLU A 192 -1.15 -31.26 -11.20
N ALA A 193 -2.16 -30.51 -11.67
CA ALA A 193 -3.53 -30.95 -11.48
C ALA A 193 -3.59 -32.37 -12.04
N PRO A 194 -4.28 -33.31 -11.39
CA PRO A 194 -4.69 -34.51 -12.09
C PRO A 194 -5.28 -34.02 -13.40
N HIS A 195 -4.74 -34.45 -14.53
CA HIS A 195 -5.37 -34.21 -15.81
C HIS A 195 -6.74 -34.88 -15.68
N GLU A 196 -7.74 -34.15 -15.20
CA GLU A 196 -9.12 -34.45 -15.48
C GLU A 196 -9.14 -34.44 -16.99
N GLN A 197 -9.11 -35.67 -17.53
CA GLN A 197 -9.58 -35.96 -18.86
C GLN A 197 -10.95 -35.30 -18.89
N LEU A 198 -11.01 -34.08 -19.43
CA LEU A 198 -12.22 -33.54 -19.99
C LEU A 198 -12.66 -34.67 -20.91
N SER A 199 -13.66 -35.42 -20.46
CA SER A 199 -14.26 -36.46 -21.27
C SER A 199 -14.75 -35.72 -22.50
N GLU A 200 -13.94 -35.77 -23.56
CA GLU A 200 -14.40 -35.31 -24.85
C GLU A 200 -15.71 -36.08 -25.05
N PRO A 201 -16.86 -35.40 -25.21
CA PRO A 201 -18.12 -36.09 -25.40
C PRO A 201 -17.88 -37.02 -26.56
N LYS A 202 -17.98 -38.33 -26.31
CA LYS A 202 -17.54 -39.42 -27.18
C LYS A 202 -18.18 -39.20 -28.55
N LYS A 203 -17.52 -38.45 -29.43
CA LYS A 203 -18.04 -38.15 -30.76
C LYS A 203 -18.04 -39.49 -31.43
N GLU A 204 -19.24 -40.01 -31.70
CA GLU A 204 -19.38 -41.30 -32.36
C GLU A 204 -18.51 -41.27 -33.62
N SER A 205 -17.42 -42.05 -33.60
CA SER A 205 -16.48 -42.13 -34.71
C SER A 205 -17.27 -42.44 -35.96
N PHE A 206 -16.94 -41.73 -37.04
CA PHE A 206 -17.62 -41.80 -38.34
C PHE A 206 -17.91 -43.23 -38.83
N TRP A 207 -17.04 -44.18 -38.46
CA TRP A 207 -17.19 -45.61 -38.70
C TRP A 207 -18.39 -46.27 -37.98
N ASN A 208 -18.73 -45.83 -36.77
CA ASN A 208 -19.92 -46.29 -36.05
C ASN A 208 -21.22 -45.84 -36.72
N ARG A 209 -21.19 -44.78 -37.54
CA ARG A 209 -22.32 -44.41 -38.41
C ARG A 209 -22.33 -45.18 -39.72
N LEU A 210 -21.17 -45.58 -40.24
CA LEU A 210 -21.05 -46.30 -41.51
C LEU A 210 -21.50 -47.77 -41.42
N PHE A 211 -21.40 -48.40 -40.24
CA PHE A 211 -21.73 -49.82 -40.06
C PHE A 211 -23.04 -50.08 -39.26
N ARG A 212 -23.85 -49.06 -39.00
CA ARG A 212 -25.19 -49.22 -38.38
C ARG A 212 -26.29 -49.43 -39.42
N LYS A 213 -26.25 -50.58 -40.12
CA LYS A 213 -27.43 -51.40 -40.47
C LYS A 213 -27.02 -52.58 -41.35
N LYS A 214 -27.56 -53.77 -41.06
CA LYS A 214 -28.62 -54.36 -41.91
C LYS A 214 -29.26 -55.56 -41.18
N ASP A 215 -30.44 -55.31 -40.60
CA ASP A 215 -31.57 -56.24 -40.57
C ASP A 215 -32.75 -55.50 -41.22
#